data_AF-A0A7X0EAA2-F1
#
_entry.id   AF-A0A7X0EAA2-F1
#
_cell.length_a   1.000
_cell.length_b   1.000
_cell.length_c   1.000
_cell.angle_alpha   90.00
_cell.angle_beta   90.00
_cell.angle_gamma   90.00
#
_symmetry.space_group_name_H-M   'P 1'
#
loop_
_entity.id
_entity.type
_entity.pdbx_description
1 polymer ?
#
loop_
_entity_poly.entity_id
_entity_poly.type
_entity_poly.pdbx_seq_one_letter_code
_entity_poly.pdbx_strand_id
1 'polypeptide(L)'
;MKLQTISVSAAMAFLLGLVQTYFLPMCWAYLNVHSPLLGWLIDLGLRSTALHATLLPIDLFINVVLSLPAAFVLVKLRPARISLYLLWAVLPPFVWLNRMLIGNMYLGHFFGQFALGWLPALFALPVATWLLSLVAKPSLPNNSFKADAA
;
A
#
# COMPACT_ATOMS: atom_id res chain seq x y z
N MET A 1 -2.37 -22.73 22.12
CA MET A 1 -1.52 -21.53 21.92
C MET A 1 -1.78 -20.86 20.57
N LYS A 2 -3.00 -20.36 20.30
CA LYS A 2 -3.35 -19.66 19.03
C LYS A 2 -3.58 -18.15 19.21
N LEU A 3 -3.81 -17.67 20.43
CA LEU A 3 -4.03 -16.24 20.69
C LEU A 3 -2.74 -15.42 20.60
N GLN A 4 -1.62 -15.92 21.14
CA GLN A 4 -0.35 -15.19 21.12
C GLN A 4 0.18 -14.97 19.69
N THR A 5 0.01 -15.96 18.80
CA THR A 5 0.42 -15.83 17.40
C THR A 5 -0.36 -14.75 16.65
N ILE A 6 -1.66 -14.58 16.95
CA ILE A 6 -2.52 -13.55 16.34
C ILE A 6 -2.07 -12.15 16.78
N SER A 7 -1.77 -11.96 18.07
CA SER A 7 -1.30 -10.67 18.60
C SER A 7 0.08 -10.30 18.04
N VAL A 8 0.99 -11.26 17.90
CA VAL A 8 2.32 -11.01 17.32
C VAL A 8 2.24 -10.67 15.84
N SER A 9 1.42 -11.38 15.06
CA SER A 9 1.22 -11.04 13.65
C SER A 9 0.54 -9.68 13.47
N ALA A 10 -0.33 -9.28 14.39
CA ALA A 10 -1.03 -7.99 14.31
C ALA A 10 -0.08 -6.84 14.65
N ALA A 11 0.75 -7.01 15.69
CA ALA A 11 1.81 -6.06 16.03
C ALA A 11 2.82 -5.92 14.87
N MET A 12 3.21 -7.03 14.24
CA MET A 12 4.13 -6.99 13.09
C MET A 12 3.51 -6.27 11.89
N ALA A 13 2.23 -6.52 11.58
CA ALA A 13 1.52 -5.82 10.52
C ALA A 13 1.43 -4.32 10.77
N PHE A 14 1.16 -3.91 12.01
CA PHE A 14 1.15 -2.51 12.42
C PHE A 14 2.54 -1.86 12.28
N LEU A 15 3.60 -2.53 12.73
CA LEU A 15 4.97 -2.03 12.60
C LEU A 15 5.39 -1.88 11.14
N LEU A 16 5.05 -2.86 10.29
CA LEU A 16 5.30 -2.78 8.85
C LEU A 16 4.57 -1.61 8.21
N GLY A 17 3.30 -1.42 8.56
CA GLY A 17 2.51 -0.26 8.13
C GLY A 17 3.17 1.04 8.54
N LEU A 18 3.58 1.16 9.81
CA LEU A 18 4.23 2.36 10.35
C LEU A 18 5.54 2.66 9.61
N VAL A 19 6.44 1.68 9.49
CA VAL A 19 7.72 1.83 8.77
C VAL A 19 7.47 2.25 7.32
N GLN A 20 6.54 1.58 6.62
CA GLN A 20 6.20 1.90 5.24
C GLN A 20 5.66 3.32 5.10
N THR A 21 4.84 3.77 6.05
CA THR A 21 4.23 5.10 6.00
C THR A 21 5.26 6.22 6.16
N TYR A 22 6.37 5.99 6.86
CA TYR A 22 7.50 6.94 6.91
C TYR A 22 8.50 6.77 5.76
N PHE A 23 8.66 5.55 5.27
CA PHE A 23 9.58 5.24 4.17
C PHE A 23 9.11 5.83 2.84
N LEU A 24 7.82 5.73 2.52
CA LEU A 24 7.27 6.23 1.26
C LEU A 24 7.50 7.74 1.06
N PRO A 25 7.22 8.64 2.03
CA PRO A 25 7.53 10.07 1.90
C PRO A 25 9.02 10.36 1.67
N MET A 26 9.92 9.61 2.31
CA MET A 26 11.37 9.74 2.09
C MET A 26 11.76 9.38 0.65
N CYS A 27 11.24 8.26 0.13
CA CYS A 27 11.45 7.88 -1.26
C CYS A 27 10.89 8.93 -2.23
N TRP A 28 9.70 9.47 -1.94
CA TRP A 28 9.10 10.54 -2.73
C TRP A 28 9.90 11.84 -2.68
N ALA A 29 10.43 12.23 -1.53
CA ALA A 29 11.31 13.39 -1.41
C ALA A 29 12.56 13.21 -2.27
N TYR A 30 13.17 12.03 -2.27
CA TYR A 30 14.31 11.72 -3.11
C TYR A 30 13.97 11.75 -4.61
N LEU A 31 12.86 11.10 -5.00
CA LEU A 31 12.38 11.08 -6.38
C LEU A 31 12.05 12.48 -6.89
N ASN A 32 11.41 13.33 -6.08
CA ASN A 32 11.08 14.70 -6.48
C ASN A 32 12.32 15.56 -6.72
N VAL A 33 13.41 15.33 -5.98
CA VAL A 33 14.67 16.07 -6.18
C VAL A 33 15.40 15.63 -7.46
N HIS A 34 15.31 14.35 -7.83
CA HIS A 34 16.11 13.77 -8.91
C HIS A 34 15.31 13.50 -10.20
N SER A 35 13.98 13.52 -10.16
CA SER A 35 13.13 13.20 -11.29
C SER A 35 12.82 14.44 -12.12
N PRO A 36 13.24 14.50 -13.40
CA PRO A 36 12.85 15.58 -14.31
C PRO A 36 11.40 15.45 -14.80
N LEU A 37 10.69 14.37 -14.42
CA LEU A 37 9.39 14.00 -14.95
C LEU A 37 8.33 15.08 -14.74
N LEU A 38 8.31 15.71 -13.56
CA LEU A 38 7.38 16.80 -13.28
C LEU A 38 7.63 18.01 -14.20
N GLY A 39 8.90 18.35 -14.43
CA GLY A 39 9.30 19.42 -15.35
C GLY A 39 8.86 19.13 -16.79
N TRP A 40 9.13 17.91 -17.27
CA TRP A 40 8.70 17.47 -18.60
C TRP A 40 7.18 17.53 -18.80
N LEU A 41 6.39 17.12 -17.82
CA LEU A 41 4.93 17.19 -17.91
C LEU A 41 4.41 18.63 -17.95
N ILE A 42 5.04 19.53 -17.19
CA ILE A 42 4.72 20.96 -17.21
C ILE A 42 5.11 21.58 -18.56
N ASP A 43 6.26 21.21 -19.11
CA ASP A 43 6.74 21.68 -20.42
C ASP A 43 5.84 21.20 -21.57
N LEU A 44 5.22 20.02 -21.44
CA LEU A 44 4.17 19.52 -22.34
C LEU A 44 2.83 20.26 -22.19
N GLY A 45 2.75 21.25 -21.29
CA GLY A 45 1.57 22.09 -21.08
C GLY A 45 0.54 21.51 -20.12
N LEU A 46 0.80 20.36 -19.48
CA LEU A 46 -0.11 19.81 -18.48
C LEU A 46 -0.05 20.64 -17.20
N ARG A 47 -1.23 21.03 -16.69
CA ARG A 47 -1.35 21.82 -15.46
C ARG A 47 -2.50 21.31 -14.59
N SER A 48 -2.40 21.61 -13.29
CA SER A 48 -3.48 21.37 -12.32
C SER A 48 -4.00 19.92 -12.35
N THR A 49 -5.31 19.72 -12.53
CA THR A 49 -5.97 18.43 -12.50
C THR A 49 -5.48 17.45 -13.56
N ALA A 50 -5.16 17.91 -14.78
CA ALA A 50 -4.65 17.05 -15.84
C ALA A 50 -3.25 16.51 -15.51
N LEU A 51 -2.41 17.33 -14.88
CA LEU A 51 -1.10 16.91 -14.37
C LEU A 51 -1.24 15.88 -13.24
N HIS A 52 -2.14 16.13 -12.28
CA HIS A 52 -2.36 15.15 -11.20
C HIS A 52 -2.99 13.84 -11.69
N ALA A 53 -3.89 13.88 -12.68
CA ALA A 53 -4.49 12.69 -13.25
C ALA A 53 -3.48 11.83 -14.02
N THR A 54 -2.50 12.45 -14.69
CA THR A 54 -1.43 11.73 -15.40
C THR A 54 -0.36 11.20 -14.47
N LEU A 55 -0.06 11.90 -13.38
CA LEU A 55 0.84 11.41 -12.34
C LEU A 55 0.22 10.28 -11.52
N LEU A 56 -1.09 10.29 -11.28
CA LEU A 56 -1.76 9.28 -10.45
C LEU A 56 -1.39 7.81 -10.78
N PRO A 57 -1.44 7.34 -12.04
CA PRO A 57 -1.04 5.96 -12.35
C PRO A 57 0.45 5.68 -12.11
N ILE A 58 1.31 6.67 -12.36
CA ILE A 58 2.76 6.58 -12.13
C ILE A 58 3.02 6.49 -10.63
N ASP A 59 2.39 7.38 -9.86
CA ASP A 59 2.50 7.43 -8.41
C ASP A 59 1.98 6.13 -7.79
N LEU A 60 0.83 5.63 -8.26
CA LEU A 60 0.28 4.36 -7.81
C LEU A 60 1.26 3.21 -8.08
N PHE A 61 1.83 3.14 -9.28
CA PHE A 61 2.78 2.09 -9.64
C PHE A 61 4.04 2.12 -8.78
N ILE A 62 4.63 3.31 -8.59
CA ILE A 62 5.82 3.50 -7.74
C ILE A 62 5.51 3.08 -6.30
N ASN A 63 4.37 3.52 -5.74
CA ASN A 63 3.97 3.14 -4.38
C ASN A 63 3.71 1.62 -4.27
N VAL A 64 3.13 0.98 -5.29
CA VAL A 64 2.95 -0.48 -5.33
C VAL A 64 4.30 -1.19 -5.32
N VAL A 65 5.25 -0.78 -6.16
CA VAL A 65 6.59 -1.37 -6.22
C VAL A 65 7.34 -1.21 -4.90
N LEU A 66 7.32 -0.01 -4.32
CA LEU A 66 7.96 0.28 -3.02
C LEU A 66 7.31 -0.48 -1.86
N SER A 67 6.04 -0.86 -1.99
CA SER A 67 5.32 -1.62 -0.96
C SER A 67 5.41 -3.14 -1.12
N LEU A 68 6.02 -3.65 -2.19
CA LEU A 68 6.23 -5.09 -2.40
C LEU A 68 6.98 -5.79 -1.24
N PRO A 69 8.06 -5.23 -0.66
CA PRO A 69 8.76 -5.89 0.44
C PRO A 69 7.87 -6.05 1.69
N ALA A 70 7.11 -5.01 2.05
CA ALA A 70 6.18 -5.05 3.16
C ALA A 70 5.02 -6.03 2.89
N ALA A 71 4.50 -6.01 1.67
CA ALA A 71 3.47 -6.93 1.22
C ALA A 71 3.94 -8.40 1.24
N PHE A 72 5.21 -8.67 0.90
CA PHE A 72 5.79 -10.01 0.97
C PHE A 72 5.83 -10.56 2.40
N VAL A 73 6.25 -9.73 3.37
CA VAL A 73 6.25 -10.13 4.79
C VAL A 73 4.82 -10.42 5.27
N LEU A 74 3.85 -9.59 4.89
CA LEU A 74 2.42 -9.78 5.20
C LEU A 74 1.85 -11.08 4.62
N VAL A 75 2.17 -11.41 3.37
CA VAL A 75 1.73 -12.67 2.74
C VAL A 75 2.41 -13.87 3.40
N LYS A 76 3.70 -13.77 3.75
CA LYS A 76 4.45 -14.84 4.42
C LYS A 76 3.94 -15.14 5.84
N LEU A 77 3.37 -14.15 6.53
CA LEU A 77 2.72 -14.34 7.84
C LEU A 77 1.47 -15.24 7.77
N ARG A 78 0.98 -15.61 6.57
CA ARG A 78 -0.22 -16.44 6.33
C ARG A 78 -1.38 -16.12 7.29
N PRO A 79 -1.79 -14.85 7.44
CA PRO A 79 -2.82 -14.53 8.39
C PRO A 79 -4.16 -15.16 7.96
N ALA A 80 -4.90 -15.70 8.92
CA ALA A 80 -6.21 -16.31 8.67
C ALA A 80 -7.22 -15.34 8.02
N ARG A 81 -7.01 -14.03 8.15
CA ARG A 81 -7.82 -12.95 7.56
C ARG A 81 -6.95 -11.80 7.06
N ILE A 82 -6.28 -11.97 5.93
CA ILE A 82 -5.40 -10.96 5.29
C ILE A 82 -6.02 -9.56 5.25
N SER A 83 -7.32 -9.44 4.96
CA SER A 83 -8.04 -8.16 4.87
C SER A 83 -8.01 -7.36 6.18
N LEU A 84 -8.09 -8.03 7.34
CA LEU A 84 -8.03 -7.34 8.64
C LEU A 84 -6.62 -6.82 8.94
N TYR A 85 -5.58 -7.58 8.61
CA TYR A 85 -4.20 -7.15 8.81
C TYR A 85 -3.83 -5.98 7.90
N LEU A 86 -4.33 -5.98 6.66
CA LEU A 86 -4.24 -4.84 5.75
C LEU A 86 -4.90 -3.59 6.33
N LEU A 87 -6.12 -3.74 6.85
CA LEU A 87 -6.86 -2.64 7.46
C LEU A 87 -6.11 -2.05 8.66
N TRP A 88 -5.50 -2.90 9.49
CA TRP A 88 -4.63 -2.51 10.60
C TRP A 88 -3.29 -1.91 10.19
N ALA A 89 -2.73 -2.33 9.06
CA ALA A 89 -1.47 -1.79 8.55
C ALA A 89 -1.65 -0.43 7.86
N VAL A 90 -2.82 -0.17 7.26
CA VAL A 90 -3.06 1.04 6.46
C VAL A 90 -3.81 2.11 7.24
N LEU A 91 -4.94 1.79 7.87
CA LEU A 91 -5.81 2.84 8.43
C LEU A 91 -5.21 3.57 9.62
N PRO A 92 -4.68 2.90 10.67
CA PRO A 92 -4.17 3.61 11.84
C PRO A 92 -2.99 4.54 11.50
N PRO A 93 -1.96 4.11 10.73
CA PRO A 93 -0.88 5.00 10.31
C PRO A 93 -1.36 6.15 9.42
N PHE A 94 -2.28 5.88 8.49
CA PHE A 94 -2.83 6.90 7.60
C PHE A 94 -3.60 7.99 8.36
N VAL A 95 -4.47 7.59 9.30
CA VAL A 95 -5.23 8.52 10.14
C VAL A 95 -4.29 9.34 11.03
N TRP A 96 -3.25 8.70 11.57
CA TRP A 96 -2.25 9.39 12.39
C TRP A 96 -1.50 10.48 11.61
N LEU A 97 -1.06 10.17 10.39
CA LEU A 97 -0.32 11.12 9.54
C LEU A 97 -1.21 12.25 9.02
N ASN A 98 -2.47 11.96 8.69
CA ASN A 98 -3.41 12.95 8.19
C ASN A 98 -4.24 13.63 9.31
N ARG A 99 -3.92 13.38 10.60
CA ARG A 99 -4.72 13.90 11.73
C ARG A 99 -4.92 15.41 11.69
N MET A 100 -3.92 16.16 11.26
CA MET A 100 -3.97 17.62 11.18
C MET A 100 -4.87 18.11 10.03
N LEU A 101 -4.95 17.34 8.94
CA LEU A 101 -5.86 17.61 7.83
C LEU A 101 -7.30 17.23 8.18
N ILE A 102 -7.49 16.04 8.76
CA ILE A 102 -8.80 15.50 9.14
C ILE A 102 -9.49 16.38 10.20
N GLY A 103 -8.73 16.98 11.12
CA GLY A 103 -9.26 17.91 12.12
C GLY A 103 -9.57 19.31 11.61
N ASN A 104 -9.27 19.61 10.33
CA ASN A 104 -9.41 20.95 9.79
C ASN A 104 -10.81 21.17 9.19
N MET A 105 -11.49 22.23 9.60
CA MET A 105 -12.84 22.60 9.14
C MET A 105 -12.94 22.82 7.63
N TYR A 106 -11.82 23.16 6.97
CA TYR A 106 -11.76 23.41 5.52
C TYR A 106 -11.50 22.16 4.67
N LEU A 107 -11.43 20.97 5.27
CA LEU A 107 -11.17 19.72 4.53
C LEU A 107 -12.14 19.53 3.36
N GLY A 108 -13.43 19.84 3.55
CA GLY A 108 -14.44 19.69 2.50
C GLY A 108 -14.19 20.54 1.25
N HIS A 109 -13.49 21.68 1.39
CA HIS A 109 -13.23 22.59 0.28
C HIS A 109 -12.02 22.16 -0.57
N PHE A 110 -11.01 21.55 0.08
CA PHE A 110 -9.78 21.09 -0.58
C PHE A 110 -9.74 19.58 -0.79
N PHE A 111 -10.81 18.86 -0.47
CA PHE A 111 -10.87 17.40 -0.55
C PHE A 111 -10.44 16.87 -1.92
N GLY A 112 -10.87 17.53 -3.00
CA GLY A 112 -10.52 17.13 -4.37
C GLY A 112 -9.02 17.17 -4.68
N GLN A 113 -8.26 18.06 -4.03
CA GLN A 113 -6.81 18.18 -4.22
C GLN A 113 -6.05 17.10 -3.44
N PHE A 114 -6.53 16.75 -2.24
CA PHE A 114 -5.90 15.72 -1.40
C PHE A 114 -6.30 14.29 -1.78
N ALA A 115 -7.54 14.09 -2.25
CA ALA A 115 -8.09 12.78 -2.57
C ALA A 115 -7.22 12.02 -3.58
N LEU A 116 -6.72 12.71 -4.61
CA LEU A 116 -5.86 12.10 -5.63
C LEU A 116 -4.52 11.61 -5.07
N GLY A 117 -3.94 12.30 -4.08
CA GLY A 117 -2.73 11.86 -3.40
C GLY A 117 -2.95 10.78 -2.34
N TRP A 118 -4.15 10.72 -1.76
CA TRP A 118 -4.52 9.69 -0.78
C TRP A 118 -4.77 8.32 -1.42
N LEU A 119 -5.23 8.29 -2.68
CA LEU A 119 -5.52 7.06 -3.40
C LEU A 119 -4.28 6.13 -3.48
N PRO A 120 -3.10 6.57 -3.96
CA PRO A 120 -1.90 5.73 -3.95
C PRO A 120 -1.51 5.25 -2.54
N ALA A 121 -1.59 6.12 -1.53
CA ALA A 121 -1.21 5.77 -0.16
C ALA A 121 -2.11 4.69 0.46
N LEU A 122 -3.42 4.73 0.19
CA LEU A 122 -4.39 3.77 0.71
C LEU A 122 -4.41 2.46 -0.08
N PHE A 123 -4.25 2.53 -1.42
CA PHE A 123 -4.40 1.36 -2.29
C PHE A 123 -3.08 0.64 -2.60
N ALA A 124 -1.91 1.25 -2.41
CA ALA A 124 -0.64 0.61 -2.76
C ALA A 124 -0.40 -0.71 -2.01
N LEU A 125 -0.59 -0.72 -0.69
CA LEU A 125 -0.36 -1.90 0.16
C LEU A 125 -1.38 -3.03 -0.14
N PRO A 126 -2.70 -2.75 -0.23
CA PRO A 126 -3.68 -3.73 -0.71
C PRO A 126 -3.39 -4.29 -2.10
N VAL A 127 -3.01 -3.44 -3.05
CA VAL A 127 -2.71 -3.87 -4.43
C VAL A 127 -1.43 -4.71 -4.48
N ALA A 128 -0.38 -4.32 -3.77
CA ALA A 128 0.87 -5.08 -3.70
C ALA A 128 0.67 -6.46 -3.05
N THR A 129 -0.10 -6.53 -1.95
CA THR A 129 -0.44 -7.80 -1.31
C THR A 129 -1.33 -8.68 -2.19
N TRP A 130 -2.27 -8.08 -2.93
CA TRP A 130 -3.10 -8.81 -3.88
C TRP A 130 -2.27 -9.38 -5.05
N LEU A 131 -1.41 -8.57 -5.66
CA LEU A 131 -0.49 -9.01 -6.72
C LEU A 131 0.41 -10.14 -6.24
N LEU A 132 1.00 -10.01 -5.05
CA LEU A 132 1.81 -11.08 -4.47
C LEU A 132 0.99 -12.32 -4.13
N SER A 133 -0.26 -12.18 -3.71
CA SER A 133 -1.14 -13.34 -3.46
C SER A 133 -1.49 -14.11 -4.74
N LEU A 134 -1.57 -13.42 -5.88
CA LEU A 134 -1.79 -14.04 -7.19
C LEU A 134 -0.54 -14.82 -7.63
N VAL A 135 0.64 -14.25 -7.45
CA VAL A 135 1.92 -14.88 -7.83
C VAL A 135 2.31 -15.99 -6.86
N ALA A 136 2.06 -15.81 -5.56
CA ALA A 136 2.41 -16.75 -4.50
C ALA A 136 1.34 -17.81 -4.24
N LYS A 137 0.27 -17.88 -5.06
CA LYS A 137 -0.65 -19.02 -5.01
C LYS A 137 0.18 -20.29 -5.23
N PRO A 138 0.28 -21.18 -4.22
CA PRO A 138 0.92 -22.45 -4.45
C PRO A 138 0.05 -23.19 -5.46
N SER A 139 0.65 -23.67 -6.54
CA SER A 139 0.12 -24.82 -7.27
C SER A 139 -0.35 -25.82 -6.22
N LEU A 140 -1.65 -26.12 -6.20
CA LEU A 140 -2.24 -27.03 -5.23
C LEU A 140 -1.37 -28.30 -5.15
N PRO A 141 -1.10 -28.85 -3.95
CA PRO A 141 -0.51 -30.17 -3.87
C PRO A 141 -1.41 -31.12 -4.65
N ASN A 142 -0.84 -31.73 -5.68
CA ASN A 142 -1.52 -32.71 -6.51
C ASN A 142 -1.87 -33.91 -5.63
N ASN A 143 -3.08 -33.92 -5.06
CA ASN A 143 -3.61 -35.03 -4.29
C ASN A 143 -3.98 -36.24 -5.19
N SER A 144 -3.35 -36.40 -6.37
CA SER A 144 -3.58 -37.54 -7.26
C SER A 144 -2.95 -38.86 -6.78
N PHE A 145 -2.26 -38.86 -5.64
CA PHE A 145 -1.88 -40.10 -4.95
C PHE A 145 -2.85 -40.39 -3.80
N LYS A 146 -4.12 -40.66 -4.15
CA LYS A 146 -4.86 -41.68 -3.41
C LYS A 146 -4.27 -43.00 -3.88
N ALA A 147 -3.40 -43.61 -3.07
CA ALA A 147 -3.12 -45.02 -3.21
C ALA A 147 -4.42 -45.75 -2.93
N ASP A 148 -4.90 -46.51 -3.92
CA ASP A 148 -5.96 -47.48 -3.74
C ASP A 148 -5.54 -48.41 -2.58
N ALA A 149 -6.26 -48.29 -1.46
CA ALA A 149 -6.10 -49.20 -0.35
C ALA A 149 -6.66 -50.56 -0.80
N ALA A 150 -5.78 -51.56 -0.72
CA ALA A 150 -6.01 -52.97 -0.96
C ALA A 150 -7.11 -53.58 -0.07
#